data_AF-A0A2E6TYT5-F1
#
_entry.id   AF-A0A2E6TYT5-F1
#
_cell.length_a   1.000
_cell.length_b   1.000
_cell.length_c   1.000
_cell.angle_alpha   90.00
_cell.angle_beta   90.00
_cell.angle_gamma   90.00
#
_symmetry.space_group_name_H-M   'P 1'
#
loop_
_entity.id
_entity.type
_entity.pdbx_description
1 polymer ?
#
loop_
_entity_poly.entity_id
_entity_poly.type
_entity_poly.pdbx_seq_one_letter_code
_entity_poly.pdbx_strand_id
1 'polypeptide(L)'
;MDNILYGALSNTVVEVHFLSKAGFITRGLFSNCTRLIPQGQARHKEFSFFACYEFFRKRVVKIENEAEITGVLFENPDGVRPGQLIYGECQPSKEWVRGQVDRFILEANPFGRGIIKDLDDKHKVTAIEFFSGESSIPEGVPLNHLIDDLICSEIFINVPKELLIEKFLSKAESMHKQWDRLIDLYAELSISEIKKDENIPFAQKPGIIARIRKAPLHSPTGLKSALDLSEYWPKELMPKPSSVFS
;
A
#
# COMPACT_ATOMS: atom_id res chain seq x y z
N MET A 1 -1.72 -17.30 13.99
CA MET A 1 -0.89 -17.57 12.81
C MET A 1 -1.16 -18.99 12.35
N ASP A 2 -1.60 -19.17 11.11
CA ASP A 2 -1.66 -20.49 10.47
C ASP A 2 -0.28 -21.20 10.58
N ASN A 3 -0.27 -22.48 10.95
CA ASN A 3 0.94 -23.30 11.04
C ASN A 3 1.69 -23.34 9.70
N ILE A 4 0.96 -23.27 8.58
CA ILE A 4 1.52 -23.22 7.23
C ILE A 4 2.29 -21.92 7.02
N LEU A 5 1.65 -20.77 7.31
CA LEU A 5 2.27 -19.45 7.18
C LEU A 5 3.49 -19.33 8.11
N TYR A 6 3.39 -19.81 9.34
CA TYR A 6 4.52 -19.82 10.27
C TYR A 6 5.69 -20.67 9.76
N GLY A 7 5.41 -21.88 9.27
CA GLY A 7 6.41 -22.78 8.70
C GLY A 7 7.10 -22.15 7.50
N ALA A 8 6.32 -21.55 6.59
CA ALA A 8 6.86 -20.84 5.44
C ALA A 8 7.75 -19.66 5.85
N LEU A 9 7.27 -18.76 6.72
CA LEU A 9 8.05 -17.61 7.18
C LEU A 9 9.35 -18.02 7.88
N SER A 10 9.34 -19.14 8.60
CA SER A 10 10.53 -19.65 9.32
C SER A 10 11.59 -20.24 8.39
N ASN A 11 11.21 -20.62 7.17
CA ASN A 11 12.07 -21.37 6.25
C ASN A 11 12.33 -20.68 4.91
N THR A 12 11.52 -19.69 4.52
CA THR A 12 11.62 -18.96 3.26
C THR A 12 11.25 -17.48 3.44
N VAL A 13 11.12 -16.77 2.33
CA VAL A 13 10.48 -15.46 2.25
C VAL A 13 9.05 -15.62 1.74
N VAL A 14 8.16 -14.79 2.24
CA VAL A 14 6.72 -14.83 1.93
C VAL A 14 6.27 -13.42 1.60
N GLU A 15 5.62 -13.24 0.47
CA GLU A 15 4.93 -11.99 0.18
C GLU A 15 3.59 -11.98 0.90
N VAL A 16 3.35 -10.93 1.67
CA VAL A 16 2.10 -10.75 2.41
C VAL A 16 1.49 -9.42 2.02
N HIS A 17 0.22 -9.46 1.63
CA HIS A 17 -0.63 -8.30 1.43
C HIS A 17 -1.45 -8.10 2.69
N PHE A 18 -1.43 -6.90 3.24
CA PHE A 18 -2.07 -6.59 4.50
C PHE A 18 -2.54 -5.14 4.57
N LEU A 19 -3.52 -4.88 5.41
CA LEU A 19 -4.00 -3.54 5.73
C LEU A 19 -3.03 -2.90 6.73
N SER A 20 -2.48 -1.74 6.38
CA SER A 20 -1.71 -0.92 7.33
C SER A 20 -2.60 -0.46 8.50
N LYS A 21 -2.01 0.13 9.55
CA LYS A 21 -2.76 0.74 10.66
C LYS A 21 -3.78 1.79 10.21
N ALA A 22 -3.47 2.45 9.11
CA ALA A 22 -4.40 3.38 8.53
C ALA A 22 -5.53 2.61 7.85
N GLY A 23 -5.29 1.45 7.22
CA GLY A 23 -6.30 0.56 6.62
C GLY A 23 -6.04 0.26 5.15
N PHE A 24 -4.80 0.45 4.69
CA PHE A 24 -4.44 0.41 3.28
C PHE A 24 -3.79 -0.90 2.90
N ILE A 25 -4.15 -1.44 1.73
CA ILE A 25 -3.46 -2.60 1.18
C ILE A 25 -2.00 -2.23 0.94
N THR A 26 -1.16 -2.89 1.70
CA THR A 26 0.28 -2.79 1.72
C THR A 26 0.80 -4.18 1.41
N ARG A 27 1.86 -4.28 0.63
CA ARG A 27 2.56 -5.54 0.44
C ARG A 27 3.93 -5.47 1.08
N GLY A 28 4.45 -6.61 1.50
CA GLY A 28 5.81 -6.73 2.01
C GLY A 28 6.34 -8.12 1.75
N LEU A 29 7.66 -8.22 1.64
CA LEU A 29 8.36 -9.50 1.56
C LEU A 29 8.93 -9.79 2.95
N PHE A 30 8.48 -10.87 3.56
CA PHE A 30 8.67 -11.16 4.98
C PHE A 30 9.41 -12.47 5.21
N SER A 31 10.20 -12.54 6.28
CA SER A 31 10.76 -13.79 6.79
C SER A 31 11.02 -13.73 8.29
N ASN A 32 10.98 -14.90 8.91
CA ASN A 32 11.47 -15.18 10.26
C ASN A 32 12.68 -16.12 10.27
N CYS A 33 13.20 -16.49 9.09
CA CYS A 33 14.39 -17.33 8.98
C CYS A 33 15.64 -16.55 9.42
N THR A 34 16.19 -16.93 10.58
CA THR A 34 17.37 -16.30 11.19
C THR A 34 18.61 -16.30 10.29
N ARG A 35 18.69 -17.22 9.31
CA ARG A 35 19.77 -17.29 8.32
C ARG A 35 19.70 -16.18 7.28
N LEU A 36 18.50 -15.70 6.97
CA LEU A 36 18.21 -14.73 5.91
C LEU A 36 18.20 -13.29 6.42
N ILE A 37 17.89 -13.10 7.71
CA ILE A 37 17.67 -11.79 8.30
C ILE A 37 18.88 -11.30 9.12
N PRO A 38 19.07 -9.97 9.28
CA PRO A 38 20.14 -9.44 10.10
C PRO A 38 20.06 -9.92 11.56
N GLN A 39 21.22 -10.13 12.19
CA GLN A 39 21.31 -10.54 13.59
C GLN A 39 20.55 -9.56 14.51
N GLY A 40 19.81 -10.10 15.49
CA GLY A 40 19.04 -9.32 16.46
C GLY A 40 17.68 -8.81 15.95
N GLN A 41 17.36 -8.96 14.66
CA GLN A 41 16.06 -8.59 14.11
C GLN A 41 15.08 -9.77 13.96
N ALA A 42 15.55 -10.98 14.22
CA ALA A 42 14.72 -12.17 14.30
C ALA A 42 13.78 -12.10 15.50
N ARG A 43 12.47 -12.24 15.26
CA ARG A 43 11.49 -12.42 16.33
C ARG A 43 11.10 -13.89 16.41
N HIS A 44 11.38 -14.50 17.56
CA HIS A 44 10.79 -15.79 17.92
C HIS A 44 9.62 -15.53 18.87
N LYS A 45 8.40 -15.86 18.42
CA LYS A 45 7.19 -15.98 19.26
C LYS A 45 6.88 -14.78 20.17
N GLU A 46 6.54 -13.63 19.58
CA GLU A 46 5.72 -12.65 20.31
C GLU A 46 4.23 -13.00 20.20
N PHE A 47 3.41 -12.57 21.18
CA PHE A 47 1.95 -12.77 21.27
C PHE A 47 1.13 -12.00 20.19
N SER A 48 1.67 -11.81 18.99
CA SER A 48 1.00 -11.19 17.85
C SER A 48 0.65 -12.25 16.81
N PHE A 49 -0.46 -12.05 16.09
CA PHE A 49 -0.87 -12.96 15.02
C PHE A 49 0.21 -13.09 13.92
N PHE A 50 0.90 -12.00 13.60
CA PHE A 50 2.01 -11.97 12.65
C PHE A 50 3.07 -10.98 13.14
N ALA A 51 4.32 -11.42 13.28
CA ALA A 51 5.47 -10.56 13.55
C ALA A 51 6.68 -11.09 12.79
N CYS A 52 7.11 -10.36 11.78
CA CYS A 52 8.12 -10.82 10.82
C CYS A 52 9.07 -9.69 10.43
N TYR A 53 10.32 -10.03 10.10
CA TYR A 53 11.21 -9.09 9.46
C TYR A 53 10.78 -8.87 8.02
N GLU A 54 10.67 -7.61 7.62
CA GLU A 54 10.37 -7.21 6.26
C GLU A 54 11.63 -6.76 5.53
N PHE A 55 11.92 -7.37 4.39
CA PHE A 55 13.15 -7.09 3.64
C PHE A 55 13.19 -5.69 3.04
N PHE A 56 12.04 -5.17 2.61
CA PHE A 56 12.00 -3.87 1.93
C PHE A 56 12.24 -2.72 2.91
N ARG A 57 11.47 -2.66 4.00
CA ARG A 57 11.62 -1.63 5.04
C ARG A 57 12.72 -1.91 6.06
N LYS A 58 13.33 -3.09 5.98
CA LYS A 58 14.41 -3.55 6.88
C LYS A 58 14.05 -3.41 8.36
N ARG A 59 12.79 -3.66 8.70
CA ARG A 59 12.25 -3.56 10.05
C ARG A 59 11.35 -4.75 10.36
N VAL A 60 11.07 -4.95 11.64
CA VAL A 60 10.03 -5.88 12.07
C VAL A 60 8.66 -5.22 11.92
N VAL A 61 7.75 -5.88 11.21
CA VAL A 61 6.34 -5.49 11.10
C VAL A 61 5.51 -6.43 11.96
N LYS A 62 4.54 -5.87 12.69
CA LYS A 62 3.58 -6.62 13.50
C LYS A 62 2.17 -6.36 13.01
N ILE A 63 1.39 -7.41 12.82
CA ILE A 63 -0.03 -7.38 12.49
C ILE A 63 -0.75 -8.17 13.59
N GLU A 64 -1.65 -7.50 14.30
CA GLU A 64 -2.31 -8.05 15.48
C GLU A 64 -3.63 -8.75 15.11
N ASN A 65 -4.27 -8.34 14.01
CA ASN A 65 -5.54 -8.87 13.54
C ASN A 65 -5.38 -9.63 12.21
N GLU A 66 -5.82 -10.88 12.17
CA GLU A 66 -5.78 -11.72 10.97
C GLU A 66 -6.58 -11.14 9.80
N ALA A 67 -7.70 -10.46 10.07
CA ALA A 67 -8.54 -9.83 9.05
C ALA A 67 -7.82 -8.70 8.30
N GLU A 68 -6.67 -8.23 8.81
CA GLU A 68 -5.83 -7.27 8.12
C GLU A 68 -4.97 -7.95 7.06
N ILE A 69 -4.73 -9.26 7.09
CA ILE A 69 -4.05 -9.95 6.00
C ILE A 69 -5.04 -10.21 4.87
N THR A 70 -4.83 -9.56 3.74
CA THR A 70 -5.70 -9.65 2.56
C THR A 70 -5.21 -10.68 1.54
N GLY A 71 -3.93 -11.08 1.63
CA GLY A 71 -3.34 -12.05 0.71
C GLY A 71 -1.99 -12.55 1.18
N VAL A 72 -1.65 -13.77 0.79
CA VAL A 72 -0.35 -14.39 1.06
C VAL A 72 0.10 -15.11 -0.22
N LEU A 73 1.31 -14.79 -0.68
CA LEU A 73 1.96 -15.46 -1.78
C LEU A 73 3.28 -16.07 -1.30
N PHE A 74 3.48 -17.34 -1.64
CA PHE A 74 4.68 -18.07 -1.25
C PHE A 74 5.70 -18.01 -2.39
N GLU A 75 6.80 -17.32 -2.13
CA GLU A 75 7.94 -17.35 -3.04
C GLU A 75 8.70 -18.67 -2.85
N ASN A 76 8.91 -19.38 -3.96
CA ASN A 76 9.50 -20.71 -3.96
C ASN A 76 10.55 -20.85 -5.07
N PRO A 77 11.76 -21.38 -4.77
CA PRO A 77 12.72 -21.74 -5.81
C PRO A 77 12.18 -22.80 -6.77
N ASP A 78 12.56 -22.69 -8.04
CA ASP A 78 12.19 -23.68 -9.05
C ASP A 78 12.62 -25.09 -8.64
N GLY A 79 11.72 -26.05 -8.82
CA GLY A 79 11.96 -27.46 -8.51
C GLY A 79 11.80 -27.85 -7.03
N VAL A 80 11.55 -26.89 -6.13
CA VAL A 80 11.22 -27.19 -4.72
C VAL A 80 9.70 -27.27 -4.58
N ARG A 81 9.19 -28.25 -3.81
CA ARG A 81 7.75 -28.33 -3.53
C ARG A 81 7.38 -27.45 -2.33
N PRO A 82 6.19 -26.81 -2.30
CA PRO A 82 5.79 -25.94 -1.19
C PRO A 82 5.90 -26.60 0.20
N GLY A 83 5.51 -27.88 0.31
CA GLY A 83 5.64 -28.64 1.55
C GLY A 83 7.09 -28.70 2.08
N GLN A 84 8.08 -28.80 1.19
CA GLN A 84 9.48 -28.88 1.59
C GLN A 84 9.99 -27.57 2.20
N LEU A 85 9.48 -26.43 1.72
CA LEU A 85 9.73 -25.14 2.34
C LEU A 85 9.04 -25.05 3.71
N ILE A 86 7.76 -25.41 3.79
CA ILE A 86 6.97 -25.31 5.03
C ILE A 86 7.60 -26.15 6.16
N TYR A 87 8.00 -27.38 5.85
CA TYR A 87 8.62 -28.30 6.82
C TYR A 87 10.12 -28.06 7.03
N GLY A 88 10.73 -27.13 6.29
CA GLY A 88 12.16 -26.82 6.40
C GLY A 88 13.09 -27.90 5.84
N GLU A 89 12.57 -28.82 5.03
CA GLU A 89 13.34 -29.85 4.33
C GLU A 89 14.23 -29.24 3.22
N CYS A 90 13.83 -28.08 2.70
CA CYS A 90 14.61 -27.27 1.77
C CYS A 90 14.54 -25.80 2.20
N GLN A 91 15.65 -25.07 2.07
CA GLN A 91 15.71 -23.64 2.34
C GLN A 91 16.40 -22.92 1.18
N PRO A 92 15.87 -21.77 0.72
CA PRO A 92 16.46 -21.00 -0.36
C PRO A 92 17.82 -20.42 0.02
N SER A 93 18.68 -20.21 -0.99
CA SER A 93 19.96 -19.54 -0.80
C SER A 93 19.79 -18.03 -0.58
N LYS A 94 20.81 -17.38 0.00
CA LYS A 94 20.83 -15.92 0.15
C LYS A 94 20.80 -15.21 -1.20
N GLU A 95 21.45 -15.77 -2.22
CA GLU A 95 21.42 -15.21 -3.58
C GLU A 95 20.01 -15.25 -4.18
N TRP A 96 19.30 -16.37 -4.05
CA TRP A 96 17.93 -16.48 -4.54
C TRP A 96 17.03 -15.47 -3.83
N VAL A 97 17.14 -15.36 -2.50
CA VAL A 97 16.37 -14.39 -1.71
C VAL A 97 16.68 -12.95 -2.12
N ARG A 98 17.95 -12.61 -2.34
CA ARG A 98 18.33 -11.29 -2.86
C ARG A 98 17.67 -11.04 -4.22
N GLY A 99 17.68 -12.04 -5.11
CA GLY A 99 16.99 -11.96 -6.39
C GLY A 99 15.48 -11.71 -6.25
N GLN A 100 14.81 -12.35 -5.28
CA GLN A 100 13.40 -12.08 -4.99
C GLN A 100 13.17 -10.68 -4.43
N VAL A 101 14.03 -10.18 -3.55
CA VAL A 101 13.95 -8.81 -3.03
C VAL A 101 14.12 -7.80 -4.16
N ASP A 102 15.13 -7.99 -5.01
CA ASP A 102 15.40 -7.11 -6.15
C ASP A 102 14.22 -7.15 -7.15
N ARG A 103 13.69 -8.35 -7.44
CA ARG A 103 12.50 -8.52 -8.29
C ARG A 103 11.27 -7.85 -7.69
N PHE A 104 11.01 -8.05 -6.40
CA PHE A 104 9.88 -7.45 -5.69
C PHE A 104 9.91 -5.91 -5.71
N ILE A 105 11.10 -5.32 -5.66
CA ILE A 105 11.32 -3.88 -5.83
C ILE A 105 11.04 -3.44 -7.28
N LEU A 106 11.46 -4.22 -8.27
CA LEU A 106 11.24 -3.92 -9.69
C LEU A 106 9.78 -4.14 -10.13
N GLU A 107 9.10 -5.12 -9.54
CA GLU A 107 7.66 -5.38 -9.67
C GLU A 107 6.83 -4.35 -8.89
N ALA A 108 7.45 -3.43 -8.15
CA ALA A 108 6.76 -2.34 -7.44
C ALA A 108 6.40 -1.19 -8.40
N ASN A 109 5.39 -1.44 -9.23
CA ASN A 109 4.17 -0.63 -9.38
C ASN A 109 3.37 -1.15 -10.59
N PRO A 110 2.50 -2.16 -10.42
CA PRO A 110 1.68 -2.66 -11.53
C PRO A 110 0.54 -1.71 -11.96
N PHE A 111 0.30 -0.59 -11.25
CA PHE A 111 -0.80 0.32 -11.57
C PHE A 111 -0.33 1.78 -11.76
N GLY A 112 -0.46 2.25 -13.02
CA GLY A 112 0.07 3.50 -13.60
C GLY A 112 -0.41 4.85 -13.05
N ARG A 113 -1.03 4.87 -11.87
CA ARG A 113 -1.49 6.01 -11.03
C ARG A 113 -0.51 7.11 -10.63
N GLY A 114 0.45 7.53 -11.45
CA GLY A 114 1.46 8.54 -11.06
C GLY A 114 2.34 8.08 -9.88
N ILE A 115 3.49 8.70 -9.67
CA ILE A 115 4.37 8.36 -8.55
C ILE A 115 4.29 9.51 -7.53
N ILE A 116 3.88 9.24 -6.29
CA ILE A 116 3.79 10.27 -5.22
C ILE A 116 5.13 10.99 -5.03
N LYS A 117 6.24 10.27 -5.24
CA LYS A 117 7.59 10.85 -5.19
C LYS A 117 7.81 12.00 -6.18
N ASP A 118 7.04 12.06 -7.27
CA ASP A 118 7.09 13.14 -8.26
C ASP A 118 6.24 14.36 -7.88
N LEU A 119 5.38 14.24 -6.85
CA LEU A 119 4.54 15.35 -6.41
C LEU A 119 5.35 16.32 -5.55
N ASP A 120 4.78 17.51 -5.33
CA ASP A 120 5.36 18.48 -4.39
C ASP A 120 5.24 18.02 -2.93
N ASP A 121 5.98 18.70 -2.04
CA ASP A 121 6.04 18.33 -0.63
C ASP A 121 4.68 18.45 0.08
N LYS A 122 3.80 19.37 -0.33
CA LYS A 122 2.44 19.50 0.24
C LYS A 122 1.63 18.22 0.01
N HIS A 123 1.65 17.69 -1.22
CA HIS A 123 0.91 16.46 -1.55
C HIS A 123 1.59 15.22 -0.99
N LYS A 124 2.92 15.21 -0.89
CA LYS A 124 3.68 14.17 -0.18
C LYS A 124 3.35 14.12 1.31
N VAL A 125 3.27 15.27 1.96
CA VAL A 125 2.84 15.39 3.36
C VAL A 125 1.41 14.89 3.51
N THR A 126 0.52 15.34 2.63
CA THR A 126 -0.88 14.88 2.62
C THR A 126 -0.99 13.38 2.42
N ALA A 127 -0.21 12.83 1.50
CA ALA A 127 -0.06 11.39 1.33
C ALA A 127 0.41 10.74 2.63
N ILE A 128 1.53 11.16 3.20
CA ILE A 128 2.07 10.53 4.42
C ILE A 128 1.08 10.61 5.58
N GLU A 129 0.50 11.77 5.87
CA GLU A 129 -0.52 11.93 6.92
C GLU A 129 -1.75 11.06 6.64
N PHE A 130 -2.20 11.03 5.38
CA PHE A 130 -3.29 10.16 4.96
C PHE A 130 -2.93 8.68 5.15
N PHE A 131 -1.70 8.30 4.80
CA PHE A 131 -1.25 6.93 4.72
C PHE A 131 -0.80 6.31 6.05
N SER A 132 -0.25 7.12 6.95
CA SER A 132 0.17 6.70 8.29
C SER A 132 -0.96 6.86 9.32
N GLY A 133 -1.94 7.72 9.04
CA GLY A 133 -2.94 8.15 10.03
C GLY A 133 -2.35 9.02 11.13
N GLU A 134 -1.11 9.47 10.99
CA GLU A 134 -0.44 10.38 11.91
C GLU A 134 -0.69 11.83 11.46
N SER A 135 -0.96 12.71 12.42
CA SER A 135 -1.18 14.14 12.17
C SER A 135 0.13 14.93 12.03
N SER A 136 1.28 14.27 12.17
CA SER A 136 2.60 14.91 12.15
C SER A 136 3.66 13.98 11.59
N ILE A 137 4.48 14.51 10.68
CA ILE A 137 5.60 13.77 10.10
C ILE A 137 6.80 13.84 11.06
N PRO A 138 7.52 12.73 11.30
CA PRO A 138 8.72 12.73 12.11
C PRO A 138 9.77 13.74 11.59
N GLU A 139 10.22 14.64 12.46
CA GLU A 139 11.25 15.63 12.11
C GLU A 139 12.54 14.95 11.61
N GLY A 140 13.13 15.51 10.55
CA GLY A 140 14.41 15.05 10.01
C GLY A 140 14.35 13.82 9.10
N VAL A 141 13.19 13.22 8.86
CA VAL A 141 13.05 12.11 7.92
C VAL A 141 12.65 12.63 6.53
N PRO A 142 13.41 12.34 5.46
CA PRO A 142 13.02 12.74 4.11
C PRO A 142 11.67 12.14 3.68
N LEU A 143 10.75 12.97 3.18
CA LEU A 143 9.39 12.53 2.78
C LEU A 143 9.41 11.36 1.80
N ASN A 144 10.35 11.36 0.85
CA ASN A 144 10.47 10.28 -0.13
C ASN A 144 10.75 8.91 0.50
N HIS A 145 11.43 8.86 1.66
CA HIS A 145 11.66 7.61 2.40
C HIS A 145 10.40 7.12 3.12
N LEU A 146 9.50 8.04 3.49
CA LEU A 146 8.20 7.71 4.08
C LEU A 146 7.19 7.29 3.02
N ILE A 147 7.35 7.73 1.78
CA ILE A 147 6.51 7.37 0.63
C ILE A 147 6.87 6.01 0.04
N ASP A 148 8.12 5.58 0.17
CA ASP A 148 8.51 4.21 -0.17
C ASP A 148 7.61 3.17 0.52
N ASP A 149 7.05 3.51 1.68
CA ASP A 149 6.16 2.63 2.43
C ASP A 149 4.75 2.47 1.82
N LEU A 150 4.38 3.24 0.79
CA LEU A 150 2.97 3.49 0.43
C LEU A 150 2.63 3.04 -1.00
N ILE A 151 1.83 1.97 -1.12
CA ILE A 151 1.34 1.46 -2.42
C ILE A 151 -0.03 2.09 -2.68
N CYS A 152 -0.03 3.21 -3.38
CA CYS A 152 -1.14 4.17 -3.29
C CYS A 152 -2.27 3.97 -4.30
N SER A 153 -2.00 3.30 -5.41
CA SER A 153 -2.97 3.09 -6.48
C SER A 153 -4.03 2.03 -6.15
N GLU A 154 -3.70 1.06 -5.30
CA GLU A 154 -4.61 -0.05 -4.96
C GLU A 154 -5.68 0.34 -3.94
N ILE A 155 -5.44 1.39 -3.16
CA ILE A 155 -6.31 1.77 -2.04
C ILE A 155 -7.71 2.16 -2.53
N PHE A 156 -7.78 2.90 -3.62
CA PHE A 156 -9.06 3.34 -4.16
C PHE A 156 -9.81 2.20 -4.84
N ILE A 157 -9.10 1.26 -5.45
CA ILE A 157 -9.71 0.19 -6.25
C ILE A 157 -10.08 -1.01 -5.38
N ASN A 158 -9.24 -1.34 -4.40
CA ASN A 158 -9.25 -2.62 -3.70
C ASN A 158 -9.60 -2.52 -2.20
N VAL A 159 -9.59 -1.33 -1.57
CA VAL A 159 -10.03 -1.19 -0.16
C VAL A 159 -11.55 -1.01 -0.13
N PRO A 160 -12.30 -1.83 0.63
CA PRO A 160 -13.73 -1.64 0.85
C PRO A 160 -14.06 -0.23 1.34
N LYS A 161 -15.14 0.35 0.82
CA LYS A 161 -15.56 1.74 1.13
C LYS A 161 -15.78 1.95 2.62
N GLU A 162 -16.30 0.95 3.30
CA GLU A 162 -16.60 0.93 4.73
C GLU A 162 -15.31 1.08 5.54
N LEU A 163 -14.25 0.37 5.14
CA LEU A 163 -12.92 0.49 5.76
C LEU A 163 -12.29 1.85 5.45
N LEU A 164 -12.50 2.39 4.24
CA LEU A 164 -12.07 3.75 3.89
C LEU A 164 -12.75 4.82 4.78
N ILE A 165 -14.01 4.61 5.13
CA ILE A 165 -14.75 5.53 6.01
C ILE A 165 -14.33 5.34 7.47
N GLU A 166 -14.39 4.10 7.96
CA GLU A 166 -14.16 3.75 9.36
C GLU A 166 -12.72 4.01 9.78
N LYS A 167 -11.74 3.52 9.02
CA LYS A 167 -10.34 3.60 9.44
C LYS A 167 -9.66 4.93 9.12
N PHE A 168 -10.27 5.79 8.29
CA PHE A 168 -9.62 7.03 7.81
C PHE A 168 -10.48 8.27 7.97
N LEU A 169 -11.58 8.39 7.21
CA LEU A 169 -12.39 9.60 7.17
C LEU A 169 -12.96 9.95 8.54
N SER A 170 -13.21 8.94 9.38
CA SER A 170 -13.70 9.10 10.75
C SER A 170 -12.66 9.62 11.76
N LYS A 171 -11.35 9.52 11.46
CA LYS A 171 -10.26 9.88 12.39
C LYS A 171 -9.90 11.37 12.35
N ALA A 172 -10.51 12.15 11.47
CA ALA A 172 -10.26 13.58 11.30
C ALA A 172 -11.11 14.46 12.22
N GLU A 173 -10.61 15.66 12.56
CA GLU A 173 -11.46 16.73 13.12
C GLU A 173 -12.58 17.16 12.17
N SER A 174 -12.32 17.08 10.85
CA SER A 174 -13.32 17.35 9.82
C SER A 174 -13.15 16.40 8.64
N MET A 175 -14.09 15.48 8.53
CA MET A 175 -14.19 14.47 7.49
C MET A 175 -14.23 15.07 6.07
N HIS A 176 -14.92 16.20 5.89
CA HIS A 176 -14.98 16.92 4.61
C HIS A 176 -13.61 17.42 4.17
N LYS A 177 -12.84 18.00 5.10
CA LYS A 177 -11.49 18.46 4.81
C LYS A 177 -10.59 17.30 4.42
N GLN A 178 -10.75 16.12 5.04
CA GLN A 178 -9.98 14.94 4.65
C GLN A 178 -10.41 14.38 3.29
N TRP A 179 -11.70 14.38 2.99
CA TRP A 179 -12.20 14.03 1.66
C TRP A 179 -11.63 14.96 0.58
N ASP A 180 -11.69 16.28 0.79
CA ASP A 180 -11.18 17.25 -0.18
C ASP A 180 -9.67 17.09 -0.40
N ARG A 181 -8.89 16.88 0.68
CA ARG A 181 -7.45 16.59 0.61
C ARG A 181 -7.13 15.30 -0.15
N LEU A 182 -7.97 14.28 0.03
CA LEU A 182 -7.83 13.00 -0.65
C LEU A 182 -8.08 13.14 -2.16
N ILE A 183 -9.15 13.84 -2.54
CA ILE A 183 -9.46 14.09 -3.95
C ILE A 183 -8.40 14.99 -4.59
N ASP A 184 -7.88 16.00 -3.89
CA ASP A 184 -6.77 16.85 -4.34
C ASP A 184 -5.50 16.02 -4.64
N LEU A 185 -5.11 15.13 -3.71
CA LEU A 185 -4.01 14.19 -3.92
C LEU A 185 -4.22 13.31 -5.15
N TYR A 186 -5.42 12.76 -5.33
CA TYR A 186 -5.74 11.89 -6.45
C TYR A 186 -5.74 12.63 -7.80
N ALA A 187 -6.20 13.88 -7.81
CA ALA A 187 -6.15 14.75 -8.98
C ALA A 187 -4.71 15.01 -9.41
N GLU A 188 -3.80 15.34 -8.48
CA GLU A 188 -2.40 15.59 -8.82
C GLU A 188 -1.65 14.31 -9.22
N LEU A 189 -2.00 13.14 -8.65
CA LEU A 189 -1.51 11.85 -9.15
C LEU A 189 -1.92 11.59 -10.61
N SER A 190 -3.20 11.84 -10.93
CA SER A 190 -3.74 11.69 -12.28
C SER A 190 -3.08 12.66 -13.27
N ILE A 191 -2.80 13.89 -12.83
CA ILE A 191 -2.09 14.90 -13.63
C ILE A 191 -0.64 14.46 -13.89
N SER A 192 0.04 13.91 -12.87
CA SER A 192 1.40 13.38 -13.00
C SER A 192 1.46 12.24 -14.04
N GLU A 193 0.49 11.32 -14.02
CA GLU A 193 0.34 10.26 -15.02
C GLU A 193 0.19 10.84 -16.44
N ILE A 194 -0.76 11.75 -16.65
CA ILE A 194 -0.99 12.36 -17.97
C ILE A 194 0.26 13.08 -18.50
N LYS A 195 1.02 13.74 -17.62
CA LYS A 195 2.27 14.40 -18.01
C LYS A 195 3.28 13.39 -18.55
N LYS A 196 3.39 12.21 -17.93
CA LYS A 196 4.34 11.15 -18.29
C LYS A 196 3.86 10.21 -19.38
N ASP A 197 2.56 10.13 -19.64
CA ASP A 197 2.00 9.22 -20.65
C ASP A 197 2.42 9.66 -22.07
N GLU A 198 3.20 8.81 -22.74
CA GLU A 198 3.68 9.03 -24.11
C GLU A 198 2.58 8.80 -25.16
N ASN A 199 1.51 8.09 -24.82
CA ASN A 199 0.39 7.81 -25.72
C ASN A 199 -0.56 9.01 -25.87
N ILE A 200 -0.52 9.97 -24.93
CA ILE A 200 -1.31 11.19 -25.01
C ILE A 200 -0.51 12.25 -25.77
N PRO A 201 -1.01 12.79 -26.90
CA PRO A 201 -0.32 13.84 -27.64
C PRO A 201 -0.05 15.06 -26.75
N PHE A 202 1.18 15.60 -26.80
CA PHE A 202 1.60 16.72 -25.96
C PHE A 202 0.62 17.92 -26.00
N ALA A 203 0.09 18.24 -27.19
CA ALA A 203 -0.87 19.32 -27.39
C ALA A 203 -2.22 19.11 -26.66
N GLN A 204 -2.58 17.86 -26.36
CA GLN A 204 -3.84 17.52 -25.68
C GLN A 204 -3.70 17.51 -24.16
N LYS A 205 -2.48 17.29 -23.63
CA LYS A 205 -2.21 17.21 -22.19
C LYS A 205 -2.73 18.43 -21.40
N PRO A 206 -2.49 19.70 -21.82
CA PRO A 206 -2.97 20.87 -21.07
C PRO A 206 -4.49 20.90 -20.90
N GLY A 207 -5.25 20.52 -21.93
CA GLY A 207 -6.71 20.51 -21.89
C GLY A 207 -7.26 19.45 -20.92
N ILE A 208 -6.64 18.27 -20.87
CA ILE A 208 -7.02 17.20 -19.94
C ILE A 208 -6.70 17.62 -18.50
N ILE A 209 -5.50 18.14 -18.25
CA ILE A 209 -5.08 18.64 -16.92
C ILE A 209 -6.02 19.75 -16.42
N ALA A 210 -6.39 20.69 -17.31
CA ALA A 210 -7.30 21.76 -16.95
C ALA A 210 -8.70 21.25 -16.58
N ARG A 211 -9.20 20.17 -17.22
CA ARG A 211 -10.47 19.54 -16.84
C ARG A 211 -10.41 18.91 -15.46
N ILE A 212 -9.32 18.18 -15.16
CA ILE A 212 -9.12 17.56 -13.83
C ILE A 212 -9.10 18.62 -12.73
N ARG A 213 -8.34 19.70 -12.91
CA ARG A 213 -8.24 20.79 -11.90
C ARG A 213 -9.54 21.58 -11.70
N LYS A 214 -10.39 21.60 -12.72
CA LYS A 214 -11.70 22.27 -12.67
C LYS A 214 -12.82 21.34 -12.22
N ALA A 215 -12.54 20.06 -12.02
CA ALA A 215 -13.54 19.10 -11.60
C ALA A 215 -14.06 19.53 -10.21
N PRO A 216 -15.39 19.63 -10.02
CA PRO A 216 -15.95 20.08 -8.76
C PRO A 216 -15.64 19.07 -7.64
N LEU A 217 -15.04 19.56 -6.56
CA LEU A 217 -14.87 18.82 -5.31
C LEU A 217 -16.24 18.78 -4.61
N HIS A 218 -17.06 17.80 -4.94
CA HIS A 218 -18.30 17.57 -4.22
C HIS A 218 -17.98 16.81 -2.92
N SER A 219 -18.03 17.53 -1.79
CA SER A 219 -17.86 16.96 -0.46
C SER A 219 -19.20 16.40 0.05
N PRO A 220 -19.30 15.12 0.47
CA PRO A 220 -20.58 14.53 0.89
C PRO A 220 -21.05 15.14 2.22
N THR A 221 -22.21 15.80 2.26
CA THR A 221 -22.87 16.26 3.50
C THR A 221 -23.36 15.06 4.32
N GLY A 222 -22.67 14.75 5.42
CA GLY A 222 -23.06 13.71 6.38
C GLY A 222 -22.77 12.28 5.88
N LEU A 223 -21.57 11.77 6.13
CA LEU A 223 -21.21 10.41 5.68
C LEU A 223 -21.91 9.26 6.41
N LYS A 224 -22.60 9.48 7.55
CA LYS A 224 -23.43 8.40 8.13
C LYS A 224 -24.53 7.92 7.16
N SER A 225 -24.89 8.73 6.17
CA SER A 225 -25.81 8.38 5.07
C SER A 225 -25.13 8.10 3.73
N ALA A 226 -23.80 8.28 3.60
CA ALA A 226 -23.09 8.14 2.33
C ALA A 226 -22.55 6.72 2.16
N LEU A 227 -23.44 5.78 1.85
CA LEU A 227 -23.06 4.42 1.44
C LEU A 227 -22.43 4.40 0.04
N ASP A 228 -22.56 5.47 -0.76
CA ASP A 228 -22.01 5.52 -2.11
C ASP A 228 -21.07 6.71 -2.38
N LEU A 229 -19.84 6.61 -1.87
CA LEU A 229 -18.73 7.52 -2.21
C LEU A 229 -18.48 7.65 -3.73
N SER A 230 -18.97 6.73 -4.56
CA SER A 230 -18.78 6.77 -6.01
C SER A 230 -19.60 7.87 -6.71
N GLU A 231 -20.67 8.36 -6.07
CA GLU A 231 -21.49 9.48 -6.56
C GLU A 231 -20.74 10.81 -6.45
N TYR A 232 -19.87 10.94 -5.44
CA TYR A 232 -19.09 12.13 -5.16
C TYR A 232 -17.70 12.10 -5.82
N TRP A 233 -17.36 11.00 -6.48
CA TRP A 233 -16.10 10.85 -7.18
C TRP A 233 -16.10 11.64 -8.49
N PRO A 234 -15.17 12.59 -8.71
CA PRO A 234 -15.13 13.37 -9.93
C PRO A 234 -15.01 12.47 -11.18
N LYS A 235 -15.83 12.73 -12.20
CA LYS A 235 -15.92 11.88 -13.40
C LYS A 235 -14.61 11.88 -14.21
N GLU A 236 -13.86 12.95 -14.09
CA GLU A 236 -12.56 13.16 -14.68
C GLU A 236 -11.46 12.30 -14.04
N LEU A 237 -11.71 11.75 -12.84
CA LEU A 237 -10.78 10.92 -12.09
C LEU A 237 -11.07 9.42 -12.33
N MET A 238 -10.42 8.88 -13.36
CA MET A 238 -10.22 7.44 -13.65
C MET A 238 -9.61 6.62 -12.50
N PRO A 239 -9.57 5.27 -12.47
CA PRO A 239 -10.75 4.49 -12.10
C PRO A 239 -11.45 5.03 -10.85
N LYS A 240 -12.77 4.92 -10.84
CA LYS A 240 -13.57 5.13 -9.64
C LYS A 240 -13.24 4.07 -8.59
N PRO A 241 -13.44 4.38 -7.29
CA PRO A 241 -13.42 3.36 -6.28
C PRO A 241 -14.39 2.25 -6.64
N SER A 242 -13.93 1.00 -6.57
CA SER A 242 -14.73 -0.11 -7.07
C SER A 242 -16.04 -0.20 -6.27
N SER A 243 -17.16 -0.37 -6.98
CA SER A 243 -18.45 -0.71 -6.37
C SER A 243 -18.57 -2.22 -6.11
N VAL A 244 -17.45 -2.96 -6.18
CA VAL A 244 -17.45 -4.41 -6.50
C VAL A 244 -17.83 -5.29 -5.31
N PHE A 245 -18.08 -4.72 -4.14
CA PHE A 245 -18.64 -5.46 -3.01
C PHE A 245 -19.89 -4.77 -2.49
N SER A 246 -20.95 -4.82 -3.31
CA SER A 246 -22.35 -4.65 -2.85
C SER A 246 -22.92 -6.00 -2.44
#